data_AF-A0A8S3XQR2-F1
#
_entry.id   AF-A0A8S3XQR2-F1
#
_cell.length_a   1.000
_cell.length_b   1.000
_cell.length_c   1.000
_cell.angle_alpha   90.00
_cell.angle_beta   90.00
_cell.angle_gamma   90.00
#
_symmetry.space_group_name_H-M   'P 1'
#
loop_
_entity.id
_entity.type
_entity.pdbx_description
1 polymer ?
#
loop_
_entity_poly.entity_id
_entity_poly.type
_entity_poly.pdbx_seq_one_letter_code
_entity_poly.pdbx_strand_id
1 'polypeptide(L)'
;MAHDINRIIRETQIKTEYTASIIEVKESLQNTIKEEISKLSIRTQTKSYASVASTPRPPPSNPAPTHASKPAIIVTPTNKVNSRQEVIESWRKSICFKSCNYAPSKLQVISNNKLRVEFDTCSQRDDALERLKSATTVNAEAARKMNPMVILKGVSNDVPSEELVSIITGQNDELRDLINNTDDALCLRFKRKNKNPKLYNAVFLCNPTIWRKIMDSGRINVDHQRIHVENFCPFIQCFSCLQFGHVQGKCTNNIHPCSHCAAGNHTYTNCPNKANKSATTCYNCQMHNNKFNTKFDTQHAATSFSCPRVKAMKERINQRIDYGSNK
;
A
#
# COMPACT_ATOMS: atom_id res chain seq x y z
N MET A 1 -47.82 83.94 9.44
CA MET A 1 -46.92 83.65 10.58
C MET A 1 -47.20 82.31 11.26
N ALA A 2 -48.43 81.93 11.62
CA ALA A 2 -48.70 80.64 12.30
C ALA A 2 -48.42 79.38 11.44
N HIS A 3 -48.54 79.47 10.12
CA HIS A 3 -48.35 78.32 9.21
C HIS A 3 -46.88 77.95 8.99
N ASP A 4 -45.96 78.91 9.06
CA ASP A 4 -44.51 78.67 8.94
C ASP A 4 -43.93 78.03 10.21
N ILE A 5 -44.42 78.43 11.38
CA ILE A 5 -43.98 77.88 12.68
C ILE A 5 -44.28 76.38 12.76
N ASN A 6 -45.48 75.95 12.34
CA ASN A 6 -45.84 74.52 12.34
C ASN A 6 -45.02 73.68 11.35
N ARG A 7 -44.57 74.28 10.23
CA ARG A 7 -43.68 73.60 9.27
C ARG A 7 -42.28 73.40 9.86
N ILE A 8 -41.74 74.43 10.50
CA ILE A 8 -40.44 74.38 11.17
C ILE A 8 -40.47 73.37 12.33
N ILE A 9 -41.55 73.31 13.10
CA ILE A 9 -41.71 72.32 14.19
C ILE A 9 -41.67 70.88 13.62
N ARG A 10 -42.41 70.60 12.54
CA ARG A 10 -42.40 69.27 11.90
C ARG A 10 -41.03 68.91 11.33
N GLU A 11 -40.38 69.83 10.63
CA GLU A 11 -39.02 69.61 10.09
C GLU A 11 -37.99 69.36 11.20
N THR A 12 -38.14 70.05 12.33
CA THR A 12 -37.28 69.85 13.50
C THR A 12 -37.53 68.49 14.13
N GLN A 13 -38.79 68.09 14.30
CA GLN A 13 -39.17 66.81 14.89
C GLN A 13 -38.70 65.61 14.05
N ILE A 14 -38.81 65.70 12.72
CA ILE A 14 -38.27 64.71 11.78
C ILE A 14 -36.75 64.62 11.89
N LYS A 15 -36.05 65.76 12.01
CA LYS A 15 -34.59 65.76 12.21
C LYS A 15 -34.21 65.10 13.53
N THR A 16 -34.96 65.34 14.62
CA THR A 16 -34.69 64.73 15.92
C THR A 16 -34.88 63.22 15.89
N GLU A 17 -35.97 62.73 15.28
CA GLU A 17 -36.23 61.30 15.08
C GLU A 17 -35.15 60.64 14.23
N TYR A 18 -34.71 61.30 13.16
CA TYR A 18 -33.63 60.80 12.31
C TYR A 18 -32.29 60.72 13.05
N THR A 19 -31.96 61.72 13.87
CA THR A 19 -30.76 61.67 14.72
C THR A 19 -30.83 60.58 15.78
N ALA A 20 -32.00 60.33 16.37
CA ALA A 20 -32.18 59.25 17.34
C ALA A 20 -31.95 57.88 16.69
N SER A 21 -32.49 57.67 15.48
CA SER A 21 -32.29 56.44 14.71
C SER A 21 -30.81 56.22 14.34
N ILE A 22 -30.08 57.27 13.97
CA ILE A 22 -28.63 57.18 13.68
C ILE A 22 -27.83 56.77 14.93
N ILE A 23 -28.18 57.31 16.10
CA ILE A 23 -27.50 56.99 17.36
C ILE A 23 -27.69 55.50 17.71
N GLU A 24 -28.91 54.99 17.56
CA GLU A 24 -29.24 53.59 17.83
C GLU A 24 -28.47 52.62 16.90
N VAL A 25 -28.39 52.95 15.61
CA VAL A 25 -27.59 52.17 14.65
C VAL A 25 -26.10 52.21 15.00
N LYS A 26 -25.58 53.36 15.44
CA LYS A 26 -24.17 53.51 15.84
C LYS A 26 -23.83 52.68 17.07
N GLU A 27 -24.70 52.64 18.07
CA GLU A 27 -24.51 51.83 19.28
C GLU A 27 -24.54 50.33 18.97
N SER A 28 -25.47 49.89 18.12
CA SER A 28 -25.55 48.50 17.65
C SER A 28 -24.27 48.07 16.90
N LEU A 29 -23.75 48.93 16.03
CA LEU A 29 -22.50 48.67 15.32
C LEU A 29 -21.29 48.61 16.27
N GLN A 30 -21.22 49.50 17.26
CA GLN A 30 -20.16 49.49 18.27
C GLN A 30 -20.17 48.21 19.11
N ASN A 31 -21.35 47.71 19.46
CA ASN A 31 -21.49 46.44 20.20
C ASN A 31 -21.05 45.24 19.35
N THR A 32 -21.45 45.21 18.07
CA THR A 32 -21.04 44.15 17.13
C THR A 32 -19.51 44.14 16.93
N ILE A 33 -18.89 45.32 16.80
CA ILE A 33 -17.43 45.44 16.67
C ILE A 33 -16.72 44.97 17.96
N LYS A 34 -17.24 45.33 19.14
CA LYS A 34 -16.69 44.85 20.42
C LYS A 34 -16.76 43.33 20.54
N GLU A 35 -17.86 42.71 20.12
CA GLU A 35 -18.00 41.25 20.11
C GLU A 35 -17.02 40.57 19.16
N GLU A 36 -16.84 41.10 17.94
CA GLU A 36 -15.87 40.54 16.98
C GLU A 36 -14.41 40.71 17.45
N ILE A 37 -14.06 41.84 18.06
CA ILE A 37 -12.72 42.04 18.67
C ILE A 37 -12.49 41.06 19.82
N SER A 38 -13.51 40.79 20.64
CA SER A 38 -13.43 39.79 21.72
C SER A 38 -13.19 38.37 21.17
N LYS A 39 -13.90 37.98 20.11
CA LYS A 39 -13.70 36.69 19.42
C LYS A 39 -12.29 36.55 18.82
N LEU A 40 -11.73 37.63 18.29
CA LEU A 40 -10.36 37.65 17.76
C LEU A 40 -9.30 37.52 18.87
N SER A 41 -9.52 38.13 20.03
CA SER A 41 -8.63 38.04 21.21
C SER A 41 -8.52 36.61 21.77
N ILE A 42 -9.60 35.81 21.69
CA ILE A 42 -9.59 34.39 22.09
C ILE A 42 -8.75 33.54 21.11
N ARG A 43 -8.64 33.97 19.83
CA ARG A 43 -7.90 33.25 18.79
C ARG A 43 -6.38 33.50 18.82
N THR A 44 -5.93 34.56 19.49
CA THR A 44 -4.51 34.99 19.57
C THR A 44 -3.84 34.73 20.92
N GLN A 45 -4.45 33.97 21.83
CA GLN A 45 -3.68 33.39 22.94
C GLN A 45 -2.64 32.41 22.38
N THR A 46 -1.43 32.91 22.20
CA THR A 46 -0.25 32.14 21.84
C THR A 46 0.03 31.16 22.96
N LYS A 47 -0.35 29.90 22.72
CA LYS A 47 0.01 28.78 23.59
C LYS A 47 1.52 28.76 23.76
N SER A 48 1.99 28.90 25.00
CA SER A 48 3.39 28.72 25.35
C SER A 48 3.89 27.37 24.83
N TYR A 49 5.15 27.32 24.36
CA TYR A 49 5.80 26.10 23.87
C TYR A 49 5.65 24.91 24.83
N ALA A 50 5.70 25.17 26.15
CA ALA A 50 5.51 24.16 27.18
C ALA A 50 4.07 23.57 27.16
N SER A 51 3.05 24.39 26.89
CA SER A 51 1.65 23.91 26.82
C SER A 51 1.39 23.07 25.57
N VAL A 52 2.06 23.38 24.45
CA VAL A 52 1.95 22.61 23.19
C VAL A 52 2.67 21.26 23.31
N ALA A 53 3.84 21.22 23.96
CA ALA A 53 4.59 19.99 24.19
C ALA A 53 3.88 19.01 25.16
N SER A 54 3.04 19.54 26.06
CA SER A 54 2.32 18.74 27.07
C SER A 54 0.99 18.16 26.56
N THR A 55 0.46 18.63 25.42
CA THR A 55 -0.78 18.10 24.87
C THR A 55 -0.53 16.77 24.14
N PRO A 56 -1.24 15.68 24.51
CA PRO A 56 -1.18 14.44 23.75
C PRO A 56 -1.66 14.72 22.33
N ARG A 57 -0.79 14.46 21.34
CA ARG A 57 -1.14 14.64 19.92
C ARG A 57 -2.32 13.70 19.63
N PRO A 58 -3.49 14.20 19.17
CA PRO A 58 -4.52 13.30 18.69
C PRO A 58 -3.91 12.44 17.57
N PRO A 59 -4.21 11.13 17.52
CA PRO A 59 -3.74 10.29 16.44
C PRO A 59 -4.18 10.93 15.12
N PRO A 60 -3.30 10.96 14.09
CA PRO A 60 -3.67 11.54 12.81
C PRO A 60 -4.99 10.92 12.35
N SER A 61 -6.02 11.73 12.18
CA SER A 61 -7.34 11.35 11.64
C SER A 61 -7.29 11.04 10.15
N ASN A 62 -6.12 10.60 9.66
CA ASN A 62 -6.03 10.05 8.33
C ASN A 62 -6.97 8.83 8.32
N PRO A 63 -7.98 8.79 7.43
CA PRO A 63 -8.69 7.55 7.18
C PRO A 63 -7.63 6.48 6.95
N ALA A 64 -7.80 5.33 7.61
CA ALA A 64 -6.87 4.21 7.49
C ALA A 64 -6.50 4.08 6.00
N PRO A 65 -5.21 4.16 5.63
CA PRO A 65 -4.83 4.25 4.23
C PRO A 65 -5.50 3.11 3.50
N THR A 66 -6.43 3.46 2.59
CA THR A 66 -7.04 2.48 1.69
C THR A 66 -5.86 1.81 1.03
N HIS A 67 -5.71 0.51 1.26
CA HIS A 67 -4.52 -0.22 0.85
C HIS A 67 -4.48 -0.43 -0.68
N ALA A 68 -5.18 0.39 -1.47
CA ALA A 68 -5.02 0.37 -2.92
C ALA A 68 -3.60 0.83 -3.28
N SER A 69 -2.92 0.06 -4.13
CA SER A 69 -1.63 0.49 -4.69
C SER A 69 -1.85 1.79 -5.47
N LYS A 70 -1.14 2.86 -5.11
CA LYS A 70 -1.16 4.11 -5.86
C LYS A 70 -0.79 3.88 -7.35
N PRO A 71 -1.41 4.62 -8.28
CA PRO A 71 -0.99 4.65 -9.69
C PRO A 71 0.50 4.90 -9.77
N ALA A 72 1.21 4.10 -10.57
CA ALA A 72 2.66 4.19 -10.64
C ALA A 72 3.17 3.94 -12.05
N ILE A 73 4.38 4.43 -12.31
CA ILE A 73 5.16 4.12 -13.50
C ILE A 73 6.42 3.36 -13.10
N ILE A 74 6.93 2.55 -14.02
CA ILE A 74 8.26 1.94 -13.96
C ILE A 74 9.13 2.65 -14.97
N VAL A 75 10.23 3.23 -14.48
CA VAL A 75 11.23 3.93 -15.28
C VAL A 75 12.45 3.03 -15.37
N THR A 76 12.85 2.72 -16.60
CA THR A 76 14.03 1.92 -16.93
C THR A 76 15.01 2.81 -17.68
N PRO A 77 16.20 3.07 -17.16
CA PRO A 77 17.23 3.81 -17.89
C PRO A 77 17.60 3.09 -19.20
N THR A 78 17.82 3.85 -20.27
CA THR A 78 18.19 3.29 -21.58
C THR A 78 19.59 2.68 -21.56
N ASN A 79 20.51 3.32 -20.84
CA ASN A 79 21.87 2.83 -20.63
C ASN A 79 21.94 1.97 -19.36
N LYS A 80 22.85 0.99 -19.33
CA LYS A 80 23.12 0.23 -18.11
C LYS A 80 23.61 1.16 -17.01
N VAL A 81 23.02 1.00 -15.85
CA VAL A 81 23.27 1.84 -14.67
C VAL A 81 23.75 0.94 -13.55
N ASN A 82 24.75 1.36 -12.79
CA ASN A 82 25.39 0.52 -11.78
C ASN A 82 25.07 0.94 -10.35
N SER A 83 24.56 2.16 -10.15
CA SER A 83 24.20 2.65 -8.81
C SER A 83 22.74 3.10 -8.70
N ARG A 84 22.21 3.05 -7.46
CA ARG A 84 20.86 3.54 -7.14
C ARG A 84 20.71 5.05 -7.41
N GLN A 85 21.79 5.80 -7.25
CA GLN A 85 21.80 7.26 -7.41
C GLN A 85 21.73 7.65 -8.87
N GLU A 86 22.47 6.97 -9.74
CA GLU A 86 22.45 7.22 -11.19
C GLU A 86 21.03 7.05 -11.78
N VAL A 87 20.26 6.05 -11.34
CA VAL A 87 18.88 5.84 -11.82
C VAL A 87 17.98 7.04 -11.47
N ILE A 88 18.11 7.56 -10.25
CA ILE A 88 17.35 8.73 -9.79
C ILE A 88 17.78 9.98 -10.58
N GLU A 89 19.06 10.09 -10.92
CA GLU A 89 19.58 11.20 -11.71
C GLU A 89 19.08 11.16 -13.16
N SER A 90 19.08 9.98 -13.80
CA SER A 90 18.47 9.80 -15.13
C SER A 90 16.99 10.19 -15.15
N TRP A 91 16.25 9.85 -14.10
CA TRP A 91 14.86 10.29 -13.93
C TRP A 91 14.75 11.82 -13.83
N ARG A 92 15.52 12.46 -12.95
CA ARG A 92 15.47 13.92 -12.73
C ARG A 92 15.86 14.72 -13.98
N LYS A 93 16.77 14.19 -14.80
CA LYS A 93 17.15 14.78 -16.09
C LYS A 93 16.06 14.62 -17.15
N SER A 94 15.25 13.57 -17.06
CA SER A 94 14.21 13.26 -18.06
C SER A 94 12.90 14.02 -17.87
N ILE A 95 12.56 14.39 -16.62
CA ILE A 95 11.28 15.04 -16.33
C ILE A 95 11.39 16.04 -15.17
N CYS A 96 10.69 17.17 -15.33
CA CYS A 96 10.66 18.26 -14.35
C CYS A 96 9.21 18.63 -13.98
N PHE A 97 8.89 18.62 -12.69
CA PHE A 97 7.54 18.91 -12.19
C PHE A 97 7.35 20.37 -11.72
N LYS A 98 8.33 21.27 -11.97
CA LYS A 98 8.28 22.67 -11.49
C LYS A 98 7.07 23.45 -12.00
N SER A 99 6.59 23.13 -13.20
CA SER A 99 5.40 23.75 -13.82
C SER A 99 4.11 22.96 -13.59
N CYS A 100 4.15 21.88 -12.82
CA CYS A 100 2.98 21.05 -12.53
C CYS A 100 2.34 21.49 -11.21
N ASN A 101 1.02 21.31 -11.09
CA ASN A 101 0.30 21.46 -9.84
C ASN A 101 0.37 20.18 -8.96
N TYR A 102 1.27 19.25 -9.28
CA TYR A 102 1.43 17.98 -8.59
C TYR A 102 2.90 17.55 -8.56
N ALA A 103 3.23 16.67 -7.62
CA ALA A 103 4.52 16.04 -7.52
C ALA A 103 4.34 14.52 -7.36
N PRO A 104 5.34 13.70 -7.73
CA PRO A 104 5.33 12.28 -7.40
C PRO A 104 5.20 12.05 -5.89
N SER A 105 4.30 11.17 -5.48
CA SER A 105 4.07 10.86 -4.07
C SER A 105 5.22 10.06 -3.45
N LYS A 106 5.87 9.19 -4.25
CA LYS A 106 6.97 8.34 -3.77
C LYS A 106 7.86 7.87 -4.91
N LEU A 107 9.17 7.94 -4.68
CA LEU A 107 10.19 7.33 -5.53
C LEU A 107 10.77 6.10 -4.82
N GLN A 108 10.81 4.96 -5.51
CA GLN A 108 11.37 3.73 -4.97
C GLN A 108 12.20 3.00 -6.03
N VAL A 109 13.51 2.86 -5.77
CA VAL A 109 14.37 1.99 -6.60
C VAL A 109 13.96 0.53 -6.37
N ILE A 110 13.78 -0.20 -7.47
CA ILE A 110 13.41 -1.62 -7.48
C ILE A 110 14.55 -2.46 -8.10
N SER A 111 14.36 -3.77 -8.20
CA SER A 111 15.34 -4.69 -8.79
C SER A 111 15.72 -4.28 -10.22
N ASN A 112 16.93 -4.67 -10.63
CA ASN A 112 17.51 -4.36 -11.95
C ASN A 112 17.67 -2.85 -12.21
N ASN A 113 17.94 -2.07 -11.16
CA ASN A 113 18.20 -0.63 -11.25
C ASN A 113 17.10 0.14 -12.00
N LYS A 114 15.84 -0.29 -11.82
CA LYS A 114 14.66 0.44 -12.27
C LYS A 114 14.11 1.32 -11.15
N LEU A 115 13.33 2.33 -11.51
CA LEU A 115 12.69 3.23 -10.56
C LEU A 115 11.16 3.10 -10.67
N ARG A 116 10.50 2.81 -9.56
CA ARG A 116 9.05 2.91 -9.43
C ARG A 116 8.69 4.28 -8.88
N VAL A 117 7.82 5.00 -9.59
CA VAL A 117 7.36 6.34 -9.19
C VAL A 117 5.84 6.29 -8.99
N GLU A 118 5.37 6.59 -7.79
CA GLU A 118 3.94 6.61 -7.43
C GLU A 118 3.37 8.03 -7.54
N PHE A 119 2.09 8.12 -7.91
CA PHE A 119 1.30 9.34 -8.05
C PHE A 119 0.00 9.22 -7.25
N ASP A 120 -0.63 10.34 -6.93
CA ASP A 120 -1.88 10.35 -6.16
C ASP A 120 -3.09 9.98 -7.03
N THR A 121 -3.04 10.26 -8.34
CA THR A 121 -4.12 9.95 -9.28
C THR A 121 -3.62 9.31 -10.58
N CYS A 122 -4.51 8.60 -11.29
CA CYS A 122 -4.20 8.05 -12.62
C CYS A 122 -3.88 9.16 -13.62
N SER A 123 -4.59 10.29 -13.57
CA SER A 123 -4.35 11.43 -14.46
C SER A 123 -2.92 11.99 -14.31
N GLN A 124 -2.41 12.11 -13.07
CA GLN A 124 -1.02 12.53 -12.84
C GLN A 124 -0.01 11.52 -13.38
N ARG A 125 -0.27 10.22 -13.20
CA ARG A 125 0.57 9.14 -13.77
C ARG A 125 0.58 9.22 -15.30
N ASP A 126 -0.58 9.40 -15.91
CA ASP A 126 -0.74 9.39 -17.37
C ASP A 126 -0.12 10.63 -18.01
N ASP A 127 -0.25 11.81 -17.39
CA ASP A 127 0.48 13.03 -17.78
C ASP A 127 2.00 12.82 -17.71
N ALA A 128 2.50 12.24 -16.62
CA ALA A 128 3.92 11.94 -16.49
C ALA A 128 4.40 10.94 -17.56
N LEU A 129 3.62 9.89 -17.87
CA LEU A 129 3.92 8.96 -18.95
C LEU A 129 3.99 9.65 -20.31
N GLU A 130 3.00 10.49 -20.63
CA GLU A 130 2.94 11.22 -21.90
C GLU A 130 4.19 12.08 -22.08
N ARG A 131 4.57 12.83 -21.05
CA ARG A 131 5.77 13.67 -21.05
C ARG A 131 7.07 12.90 -21.17
N LEU A 132 7.10 11.64 -20.74
CA LEU A 132 8.29 10.79 -20.82
C LEU A 132 8.45 10.09 -22.17
N LYS A 133 7.43 10.10 -23.04
CA LYS A 133 7.53 9.49 -24.37
C LYS A 133 8.63 10.11 -25.24
N SER A 134 8.93 11.40 -25.04
CA SER A 134 9.99 12.11 -25.74
C SER A 134 11.36 12.01 -25.06
N ALA A 135 11.44 11.38 -23.88
CA ALA A 135 12.70 11.21 -23.18
C ALA A 135 13.58 10.16 -23.85
N THR A 136 14.86 10.49 -24.10
CA THR A 136 15.82 9.55 -24.71
C THR A 136 16.61 8.75 -23.68
N THR A 137 16.75 9.28 -22.46
CA THR A 137 17.61 8.67 -21.42
C THR A 137 16.91 7.61 -20.57
N VAL A 138 15.58 7.55 -20.62
CA VAL A 138 14.76 6.59 -19.88
C VAL A 138 13.57 6.13 -20.70
N ASN A 139 13.18 4.88 -20.51
CA ASN A 139 11.90 4.33 -20.93
C ASN A 139 10.95 4.29 -19.73
N ALA A 140 9.71 4.72 -19.91
CA ALA A 140 8.69 4.72 -18.86
C ALA A 140 7.45 3.92 -19.30
N GLU A 141 6.96 3.05 -18.43
CA GLU A 141 5.74 2.28 -18.64
C GLU A 141 4.84 2.34 -17.40
N ALA A 142 3.53 2.17 -17.58
CA ALA A 142 2.62 2.02 -16.45
C ALA A 142 3.01 0.77 -15.63
N ALA A 143 3.07 0.92 -14.31
CA ALA A 143 3.33 -0.21 -13.43
C ALA A 143 2.17 -1.21 -13.51
N ARG A 144 2.46 -2.39 -14.06
CA ARG A 144 1.50 -3.49 -14.15
C ARG A 144 1.44 -4.25 -12.84
N LYS A 145 0.25 -4.77 -12.53
CA LYS A 145 0.10 -5.77 -11.48
C LYS A 145 0.78 -7.07 -11.91
N MET A 146 1.20 -7.86 -10.93
CA MET A 146 1.82 -9.17 -11.13
C MET A 146 0.75 -10.18 -11.54
N ASN A 147 1.12 -11.11 -12.42
CA ASN A 147 0.27 -12.26 -12.70
C ASN A 147 0.10 -13.14 -11.45
N PRO A 148 -1.10 -13.70 -11.24
CA PRO A 148 -1.41 -14.53 -10.09
C PRO A 148 -0.73 -15.89 -10.18
N MET A 149 -0.70 -16.58 -9.04
CA MET A 149 -0.17 -17.94 -8.95
C MET A 149 -1.21 -18.87 -8.36
N VAL A 150 -1.20 -20.11 -8.83
CA VAL A 150 -2.04 -21.20 -8.32
C VAL A 150 -1.14 -22.35 -7.90
N ILE A 151 -1.53 -23.05 -6.82
CA ILE A 151 -0.87 -24.28 -6.38
C ILE A 151 -1.80 -25.47 -6.57
N LEU A 152 -1.32 -26.47 -7.30
CA LEU A 152 -1.91 -27.80 -7.41
C LEU A 152 -1.40 -28.66 -6.25
N LYS A 153 -2.32 -29.21 -5.46
CA LYS A 153 -2.00 -29.93 -4.22
C LYS A 153 -2.03 -31.44 -4.44
N GLY A 154 -0.86 -32.08 -4.46
CA GLY A 154 -0.74 -33.55 -4.47
C GLY A 154 -0.79 -34.19 -5.86
N VAL A 155 -0.01 -33.66 -6.80
CA VAL A 155 0.27 -34.29 -8.10
C VAL A 155 1.10 -35.56 -7.89
N SER A 156 0.76 -36.66 -8.57
CA SER A 156 1.56 -37.90 -8.53
C SER A 156 2.94 -37.69 -9.13
N ASN A 157 3.98 -38.28 -8.52
CA ASN A 157 5.32 -38.30 -9.12
C ASN A 157 5.39 -39.08 -10.43
N ASP A 158 4.38 -39.91 -10.74
CA ASP A 158 4.26 -40.59 -12.02
C ASP A 158 3.97 -39.61 -13.17
N VAL A 159 3.52 -38.39 -12.85
CA VAL A 159 3.30 -37.30 -13.81
C VAL A 159 4.50 -36.35 -13.80
N PRO A 160 5.34 -36.33 -14.84
CA PRO A 160 6.48 -35.42 -14.94
C PRO A 160 6.04 -33.96 -14.92
N SER A 161 6.82 -33.10 -14.26
CA SER A 161 6.48 -31.68 -14.16
C SER A 161 6.45 -30.97 -15.51
N GLU A 162 7.28 -31.44 -16.42
CA GLU A 162 7.50 -30.91 -17.75
C GLU A 162 6.28 -31.13 -18.66
N GLU A 163 5.50 -32.17 -18.37
CA GLU A 163 4.29 -32.56 -19.11
C GLU A 163 3.02 -31.97 -18.51
N LEU A 164 3.08 -31.36 -17.32
CA LEU A 164 1.86 -30.89 -16.64
C LEU A 164 1.06 -29.90 -17.46
N VAL A 165 1.72 -28.98 -18.17
CA VAL A 165 1.00 -27.97 -18.97
C VAL A 165 0.24 -28.65 -20.11
N SER A 166 0.85 -29.58 -20.83
CA SER A 166 0.19 -30.28 -21.94
C SER A 166 -0.96 -31.16 -21.43
N ILE A 167 -0.78 -31.86 -20.30
CA ILE A 167 -1.83 -32.68 -19.68
C ILE A 167 -3.02 -31.79 -19.23
N ILE A 168 -2.75 -30.68 -18.54
CA ILE A 168 -3.81 -29.75 -18.09
C ILE A 168 -4.57 -29.20 -19.29
N THR A 169 -3.87 -28.75 -20.33
CA THR A 169 -4.48 -28.24 -21.58
C THR A 169 -5.29 -29.32 -22.31
N GLY A 170 -4.83 -30.58 -22.26
CA GLY A 170 -5.48 -31.72 -22.90
C GLY A 170 -6.75 -32.18 -22.18
N GLN A 171 -6.78 -32.18 -20.84
CA GLN A 171 -7.87 -32.77 -20.06
C GLN A 171 -8.90 -31.77 -19.51
N ASN A 172 -8.67 -30.47 -19.69
CA ASN A 172 -9.55 -29.41 -19.19
C ASN A 172 -9.96 -28.50 -20.36
N ASP A 173 -10.99 -28.91 -21.11
CA ASP A 173 -11.44 -28.22 -22.34
C ASP A 173 -11.67 -26.71 -22.11
N GLU A 174 -12.23 -26.33 -20.95
CA GLU A 174 -12.48 -24.92 -20.59
C GLU A 174 -11.21 -24.06 -20.48
N LEU A 175 -10.05 -24.68 -20.28
CA LEU A 175 -8.76 -24.01 -20.20
C LEU A 175 -7.99 -24.06 -21.52
N ARG A 176 -8.32 -25.00 -22.42
CA ARG A 176 -7.54 -25.29 -23.62
C ARG A 176 -7.37 -24.06 -24.51
N ASP A 177 -8.49 -23.43 -24.88
CA ASP A 177 -8.45 -22.26 -25.76
C ASP A 177 -7.79 -21.07 -25.09
N LEU A 178 -7.98 -20.89 -23.78
CA LEU A 178 -7.35 -19.82 -23.02
C LEU A 178 -5.83 -19.96 -22.97
N ILE A 179 -5.33 -21.20 -22.86
CA ILE A 179 -3.90 -21.49 -22.83
C ILE A 179 -3.29 -21.37 -24.24
N ASN A 180 -3.95 -21.93 -25.26
CA ASN A 180 -3.40 -21.94 -26.62
C ASN A 180 -3.39 -20.57 -27.31
N ASN A 181 -4.32 -19.68 -26.94
CA ASN A 181 -4.41 -18.35 -27.55
C ASN A 181 -3.49 -17.30 -26.91
N THR A 182 -2.69 -17.66 -25.90
CA THR A 182 -1.86 -16.69 -25.20
C THR A 182 -0.55 -17.30 -24.76
N ASP A 183 0.56 -16.77 -25.28
CA ASP A 183 1.89 -17.15 -24.84
C ASP A 183 2.06 -16.94 -23.33
N ASP A 184 2.76 -17.86 -22.67
CA ASP A 184 2.99 -17.86 -21.22
C ASP A 184 1.71 -17.77 -20.36
N ALA A 185 0.58 -18.23 -20.92
CA ALA A 185 -0.72 -18.31 -20.25
C ALA A 185 -0.68 -19.08 -18.92
N LEU A 186 0.10 -20.17 -18.87
CA LEU A 186 0.26 -21.06 -17.73
C LEU A 186 1.69 -21.60 -17.71
N CYS A 187 2.50 -21.12 -16.76
CA CYS A 187 3.91 -21.49 -16.66
C CYS A 187 4.20 -22.15 -15.30
N LEU A 188 4.76 -23.36 -15.32
CA LEU A 188 5.27 -23.99 -14.09
C LEU A 188 6.42 -23.14 -13.54
N ARG A 189 6.32 -22.71 -12.29
CA ARG A 189 7.36 -21.91 -11.62
C ARG A 189 8.30 -22.76 -10.78
N PHE A 190 7.74 -23.59 -9.91
CA PHE A 190 8.52 -24.48 -9.04
C PHE A 190 7.66 -25.56 -8.42
N LYS A 191 8.33 -26.62 -7.93
CA LYS A 191 7.73 -27.69 -7.13
C LYS A 191 7.92 -27.42 -5.64
N ARG A 192 6.96 -27.87 -4.83
CA ARG A 192 7.10 -27.99 -3.37
C ARG A 192 6.92 -29.45 -2.97
N LYS A 193 7.70 -29.88 -1.97
CA LYS A 193 7.53 -31.20 -1.37
C LYS A 193 6.12 -31.35 -0.78
N ASN A 194 5.52 -32.51 -0.96
CA ASN A 194 4.31 -32.90 -0.27
C ASN A 194 4.67 -33.71 1.00
N LYS A 195 3.72 -33.86 1.93
CA LYS A 195 3.87 -34.74 3.08
C LYS A 195 3.96 -36.21 2.65
N ASN A 196 3.21 -36.59 1.61
CA ASN A 196 3.33 -37.90 1.00
C ASN A 196 4.51 -37.87 -0.01
N PRO A 197 5.54 -38.72 0.15
CA PRO A 197 6.71 -38.71 -0.74
C PRO A 197 6.39 -39.13 -2.18
N LYS A 198 5.26 -39.81 -2.43
CA LYS A 198 4.79 -40.18 -3.77
C LYS A 198 4.15 -39.01 -4.53
N LEU A 199 3.92 -37.89 -3.86
CA LEU A 199 3.24 -36.73 -4.42
C LEU A 199 4.14 -35.48 -4.35
N TYR A 200 3.86 -34.50 -5.19
CA TYR A 200 4.40 -33.16 -5.10
C TYR A 200 3.31 -32.10 -5.24
N ASN A 201 3.63 -30.86 -4.88
CA ASN A 201 2.77 -29.72 -5.16
C ASN A 201 3.42 -28.87 -6.27
N ALA A 202 2.66 -28.51 -7.29
CA ALA A 202 3.14 -27.71 -8.41
C ALA A 202 2.60 -26.29 -8.31
N VAL A 203 3.46 -25.29 -8.43
CA VAL A 203 3.05 -23.87 -8.43
C VAL A 203 3.19 -23.31 -9.83
N PHE A 204 2.09 -22.78 -10.36
CA PHE A 204 2.03 -22.16 -11.67
C PHE A 204 1.85 -20.65 -11.54
N LEU A 205 2.52 -19.91 -12.41
CA LEU A 205 2.12 -18.55 -12.78
C LEU A 205 1.10 -18.66 -13.89
N CYS A 206 0.03 -17.89 -13.82
CA CYS A 206 -1.03 -17.94 -14.82
C CYS A 206 -1.53 -16.54 -15.14
N ASN A 207 -2.08 -16.37 -16.33
CA ASN A 207 -2.82 -15.17 -16.67
C ASN A 207 -4.07 -15.01 -15.77
N PRO A 208 -4.51 -13.78 -15.48
CA PRO A 208 -5.65 -13.53 -14.59
C PRO A 208 -6.92 -14.29 -14.97
N THR A 209 -7.24 -14.36 -16.27
CA THR A 209 -8.41 -15.08 -16.79
C THR A 209 -8.34 -16.59 -16.51
N ILE A 210 -7.17 -17.20 -16.74
CA ILE A 210 -6.93 -18.63 -16.51
C ILE A 210 -6.96 -18.93 -15.01
N TRP A 211 -6.30 -18.09 -14.20
CA TRP A 211 -6.32 -18.23 -12.75
C TRP A 211 -7.74 -18.27 -12.22
N ARG A 212 -8.60 -17.36 -12.69
CA ARG A 212 -10.01 -17.35 -12.25
C ARG A 212 -10.71 -18.64 -12.62
N LYS A 213 -10.61 -19.07 -13.88
CA LYS A 213 -11.24 -20.33 -14.32
C LYS A 213 -10.78 -21.53 -13.48
N ILE A 214 -9.49 -21.61 -13.18
CA ILE A 214 -8.94 -22.65 -12.31
C ILE A 214 -9.54 -22.53 -10.89
N MET A 215 -9.58 -21.33 -10.32
CA MET A 215 -10.09 -21.10 -8.97
C MET A 215 -11.59 -21.35 -8.83
N ASP A 216 -12.39 -20.95 -9.83
CA ASP A 216 -13.84 -21.16 -9.85
C ASP A 216 -14.18 -22.65 -9.92
N SER A 217 -13.38 -23.44 -10.65
CA SER A 217 -13.52 -24.90 -10.71
C SER A 217 -13.14 -25.58 -9.40
N GLY A 218 -12.18 -25.01 -8.66
CA GLY A 218 -11.69 -25.52 -7.36
C GLY A 218 -10.92 -26.85 -7.42
N ARG A 219 -11.02 -27.57 -8.54
CA ARG A 219 -10.23 -28.76 -8.88
C ARG A 219 -10.05 -28.88 -10.39
N ILE A 220 -8.90 -29.37 -10.84
CA ILE A 220 -8.63 -29.62 -12.27
C ILE A 220 -8.19 -31.06 -12.50
N ASN A 221 -8.39 -31.56 -13.72
CA ASN A 221 -7.98 -32.90 -14.12
C ASN A 221 -6.50 -32.90 -14.50
N VAL A 222 -5.76 -33.87 -13.97
CA VAL A 222 -4.35 -34.13 -14.29
C VAL A 222 -4.15 -35.65 -14.31
N ASP A 223 -3.97 -36.18 -15.50
CA ASP A 223 -3.85 -37.62 -15.77
C ASP A 223 -5.00 -38.42 -15.14
N HIS A 224 -4.72 -39.30 -14.17
CA HIS A 224 -5.73 -40.08 -13.44
C HIS A 224 -6.25 -39.38 -12.16
N GLN A 225 -5.94 -38.10 -11.96
CA GLN A 225 -6.23 -37.37 -10.72
C GLN A 225 -7.12 -36.14 -10.95
N ARG A 226 -8.05 -35.91 -10.01
CA ARG A 226 -8.74 -34.61 -9.88
C ARG A 226 -8.12 -33.81 -8.74
N ILE A 227 -7.23 -32.90 -9.08
CA ILE A 227 -6.33 -32.22 -8.15
C ILE A 227 -6.96 -30.95 -7.59
N HIS A 228 -6.91 -30.79 -6.27
CA HIS A 228 -7.34 -29.56 -5.61
C HIS A 228 -6.37 -28.41 -5.90
N VAL A 229 -6.94 -27.24 -6.22
CA VAL A 229 -6.20 -26.02 -6.51
C VAL A 229 -6.46 -24.99 -5.42
N GLU A 230 -5.41 -24.24 -5.05
CA GLU A 230 -5.51 -23.14 -4.09
C GLU A 230 -4.80 -21.90 -4.64
N ASN A 231 -5.23 -20.72 -4.22
CA ASN A 231 -4.49 -19.49 -4.49
C ASN A 231 -3.10 -19.55 -3.84
N PHE A 232 -2.07 -19.21 -4.60
CA PHE A 232 -0.70 -19.15 -4.10
C PHE A 232 -0.23 -17.70 -3.95
N CYS A 233 -0.21 -17.21 -2.71
CA CYS A 233 0.41 -15.92 -2.40
C CYS A 233 1.95 -16.07 -2.36
N PRO A 234 2.74 -15.32 -3.17
CA PRO A 234 4.21 -15.38 -3.19
C PRO A 234 4.84 -14.67 -1.98
N PHE A 235 4.26 -14.84 -0.79
CA PHE A 235 4.78 -14.33 0.46
C PHE A 235 6.04 -15.09 0.87
N ILE A 236 7.08 -14.33 1.22
CA ILE A 236 8.36 -14.86 1.66
C ILE A 236 8.73 -14.20 3.00
N GLN A 237 9.10 -15.04 3.97
CA GLN A 237 9.68 -14.65 5.23
C GLN A 237 11.05 -15.33 5.39
N CYS A 238 12.05 -14.54 5.75
CA CYS A 238 13.39 -15.04 6.00
C CYS A 238 13.43 -15.74 7.36
N PHE A 239 13.87 -17.00 7.40
CA PHE A 239 13.98 -17.75 8.66
C PHE A 239 15.19 -17.37 9.52
N SER A 240 16.16 -16.61 8.98
CA SER A 240 17.29 -16.07 9.77
C SER A 240 16.96 -14.76 10.48
N CYS A 241 16.55 -13.73 9.72
CA CYS A 241 16.31 -12.40 10.28
C CYS A 241 14.83 -12.12 10.63
N LEU A 242 13.93 -13.07 10.33
CA LEU A 242 12.48 -13.00 10.51
C LEU A 242 11.75 -11.92 9.69
N GLN A 243 12.48 -11.09 8.92
CA GLN A 243 11.93 -10.06 8.03
C GLN A 243 11.32 -10.66 6.76
N PHE A 244 10.57 -9.84 6.04
CA PHE A 244 9.85 -10.24 4.82
C PHE A 244 10.63 -9.95 3.54
N GLY A 245 10.25 -10.62 2.45
CA GLY A 245 10.67 -10.28 1.08
C GLY A 245 11.95 -10.94 0.59
N HIS A 246 12.63 -11.75 1.40
CA HIS A 246 13.79 -12.53 0.97
C HIS A 246 13.87 -13.88 1.70
N VAL A 247 14.51 -14.85 1.05
CA VAL A 247 14.80 -16.17 1.63
C VAL A 247 16.09 -16.13 2.45
N GLN A 248 16.26 -17.11 3.35
CA GLN A 248 17.43 -17.22 4.21
C GLN A 248 18.77 -17.17 3.46
N GLY A 249 18.90 -17.89 2.34
CA GLY A 249 20.13 -17.90 1.53
C GLY A 249 20.46 -16.58 0.83
N LYS A 250 19.56 -15.59 0.85
CA LYS A 250 19.77 -14.23 0.33
C LYS A 250 19.71 -13.17 1.43
N CYS A 251 19.85 -13.58 2.69
CA CYS A 251 19.78 -12.68 3.84
C CYS A 251 21.10 -11.91 3.98
N THR A 252 21.02 -10.58 3.98
CA THR A 252 22.16 -9.68 4.21
C THR A 252 22.06 -8.93 5.54
N ASN A 253 21.07 -9.27 6.38
CA ASN A 253 20.88 -8.64 7.68
C ASN A 253 21.87 -9.21 8.70
N ASN A 254 22.45 -8.35 9.54
CA ASN A 254 23.39 -8.75 10.58
C ASN A 254 22.71 -9.27 11.86
N ILE A 255 21.40 -9.03 12.01
CA ILE A 255 20.64 -9.42 13.19
C ILE A 255 19.81 -10.67 12.86
N HIS A 256 19.99 -11.72 13.66
CA HIS A 256 19.32 -13.00 13.52
C HIS A 256 18.58 -13.36 14.81
N PRO A 257 17.42 -12.71 15.06
CA PRO A 257 16.70 -12.90 16.30
C PRO A 257 16.08 -14.29 16.38
N CYS A 258 15.99 -14.82 17.59
CA CYS A 258 15.32 -16.08 17.88
C CYS A 258 13.85 -16.01 17.45
N SER A 259 13.38 -16.97 16.66
CA SER A 259 11.99 -17.03 16.19
C SER A 259 10.96 -17.31 17.28
N HIS A 260 11.42 -17.74 18.47
CA HIS A 260 10.58 -17.99 19.64
C HIS A 260 10.50 -16.79 20.56
N CYS A 261 11.62 -16.29 21.10
CA CYS A 261 11.62 -15.24 22.12
C CYS A 261 12.11 -13.87 21.64
N ALA A 262 12.33 -13.68 20.33
CA ALA A 262 12.79 -12.43 19.71
C ALA A 262 14.19 -11.92 20.13
N ALA A 263 14.91 -12.63 21.02
CA ALA A 263 16.25 -12.23 21.46
C ALA A 263 17.29 -12.31 20.32
N GLY A 264 18.20 -11.35 20.26
CA GLY A 264 19.20 -11.23 19.18
C GLY A 264 20.50 -12.02 19.37
N ASN A 265 20.69 -12.67 20.52
CA ASN A 265 21.95 -13.32 20.88
C ASN A 265 21.97 -14.84 20.63
N HIS A 266 20.88 -15.44 20.15
CA HIS A 266 20.79 -16.87 19.85
C HIS A 266 19.74 -17.16 18.78
N THR A 267 19.86 -18.34 18.15
CA THR A 267 18.86 -18.88 17.22
C THR A 267 17.85 -19.76 17.94
N TYR A 268 16.75 -20.12 17.27
CA TYR A 268 15.73 -21.02 17.84
C TYR A 268 16.30 -22.33 18.41
N THR A 269 17.31 -22.90 17.74
CA THR A 269 17.96 -24.16 18.16
C THR A 269 18.56 -24.05 19.56
N ASN A 270 19.16 -22.90 19.87
CA ASN A 270 19.88 -22.65 21.13
C ASN A 270 19.05 -21.77 22.09
N CYS A 271 17.72 -21.76 21.95
CA CYS A 271 16.87 -20.92 22.77
C CYS A 271 16.70 -21.50 24.19
N PRO A 272 17.13 -20.79 25.25
CA PRO A 272 16.97 -21.28 26.63
C PRO A 272 15.49 -21.34 27.04
N ASN A 273 14.63 -20.56 26.40
CA ASN A 273 13.21 -20.47 26.69
C ASN A 273 12.34 -21.30 25.74
N LYS A 274 12.92 -22.24 24.96
CA LYS A 274 12.21 -22.99 23.91
C LYS A 274 10.98 -23.75 24.43
N ALA A 275 11.05 -24.28 25.64
CA ALA A 275 9.93 -24.99 26.28
C ALA A 275 8.89 -24.05 26.90
N ASN A 276 9.27 -22.80 27.20
CA ASN A 276 8.37 -21.84 27.82
C ASN A 276 7.52 -21.11 26.76
N LYS A 277 6.24 -21.44 26.68
CA LYS A 277 5.28 -20.81 25.76
C LYS A 277 5.01 -19.34 26.08
N SER A 278 5.10 -18.91 27.35
CA SER A 278 4.86 -17.51 27.71
C SER A 278 6.01 -16.60 27.28
N ALA A 279 7.20 -17.17 27.05
CA ALA A 279 8.33 -16.45 26.48
C ALA A 279 8.22 -16.23 24.96
N THR A 280 7.19 -16.77 24.30
CA THR A 280 7.00 -16.58 22.87
C THR A 280 6.69 -15.12 22.56
N THR A 281 7.53 -14.49 21.74
CA THR A 281 7.43 -13.09 21.34
C THR A 281 7.73 -12.92 19.86
N CYS A 282 6.85 -12.21 19.15
CA CYS A 282 6.97 -11.89 17.74
C CYS A 282 7.91 -10.69 17.56
N TYR A 283 9.14 -10.95 17.10
CA TYR A 283 10.13 -9.91 16.79
C TYR A 283 9.57 -8.80 15.87
N ASN A 284 8.81 -9.18 14.83
CA ASN A 284 8.26 -8.22 13.88
C ASN A 284 7.20 -7.29 14.48
N CYS A 285 6.32 -7.81 15.35
CA CYS A 285 5.33 -7.00 16.06
C CYS A 285 6.01 -6.09 17.08
N GLN A 286 6.97 -6.62 17.84
CA GLN A 286 7.74 -5.85 18.82
C GLN A 286 8.49 -4.68 18.16
N MET A 287 9.23 -4.94 17.07
CA MET A 287 9.93 -3.89 16.32
C MET A 287 8.97 -2.84 15.76
N HIS A 288 7.79 -3.26 15.29
CA HIS A 288 6.78 -2.32 14.81
C HIS A 288 6.21 -1.45 15.92
N ASN A 289 5.88 -2.05 17.07
CA ASN A 289 5.40 -1.33 18.25
C ASN A 289 6.41 -0.29 18.71
N ASN A 290 7.69 -0.67 18.83
CA ASN A 290 8.75 0.25 19.23
C ASN A 290 8.95 1.39 18.23
N LYS A 291 8.92 1.09 16.92
CA LYS A 291 9.19 2.09 15.88
C LYS A 291 8.03 3.07 15.65
N PHE A 292 6.79 2.59 15.75
CA PHE A 292 5.60 3.36 15.37
C PHE A 292 4.64 3.62 16.52
N ASN A 293 5.04 3.31 17.75
CA ASN A 293 4.22 3.42 18.96
C ASN A 293 2.85 2.72 18.82
N THR A 294 2.84 1.53 18.20
CA THR A 294 1.64 0.69 18.06
C THR A 294 1.51 -0.31 19.21
N LYS A 295 0.33 -0.92 19.35
CA LYS A 295 0.02 -1.90 20.41
C LYS A 295 -0.41 -3.26 19.84
N PHE A 296 0.26 -3.74 18.80
CA PHE A 296 -0.01 -5.09 18.30
C PHE A 296 0.33 -6.12 19.37
N ASP A 297 -0.51 -7.15 19.52
CA ASP A 297 -0.13 -8.32 20.30
C ASP A 297 1.22 -8.86 19.80
N THR A 298 2.10 -9.20 20.73
CA THR A 298 3.41 -9.76 20.46
C THR A 298 3.52 -11.20 20.91
N GLN A 299 2.55 -11.76 21.63
CA GLN A 299 2.66 -13.07 22.27
C GLN A 299 2.34 -14.24 21.30
N HIS A 300 3.09 -14.31 20.21
CA HIS A 300 2.99 -15.35 19.18
C HIS A 300 4.32 -15.48 18.41
N ALA A 301 4.53 -16.62 17.75
CA ALA A 301 5.73 -16.82 16.95
C ALA A 301 5.76 -15.84 15.76
N ALA A 302 6.95 -15.33 15.41
CA ALA A 302 7.10 -14.38 14.30
C ALA A 302 6.66 -14.95 12.93
N THR A 303 6.59 -16.27 12.81
CA THR A 303 6.15 -17.02 11.62
C THR A 303 4.67 -17.42 11.64
N SER A 304 3.93 -17.05 12.69
CA SER A 304 2.51 -17.40 12.82
C SER A 304 1.67 -16.82 11.68
N PHE A 305 0.76 -17.62 11.13
CA PHE A 305 -0.23 -17.15 10.15
C PHE A 305 -1.21 -16.13 10.74
N SER A 306 -1.41 -16.13 12.06
CA SER A 306 -2.26 -15.17 12.74
C SER A 306 -1.59 -13.80 12.94
N CYS A 307 -0.26 -13.72 12.77
CA CYS A 307 0.52 -12.51 13.02
C CYS A 307 -0.01 -11.32 12.19
N PRO A 308 -0.33 -10.17 12.81
CA PRO A 308 -0.87 -9.02 12.11
C PRO A 308 0.10 -8.46 11.06
N ARG A 309 1.42 -8.61 11.29
CA ARG A 309 2.45 -8.20 10.32
C ARG A 309 2.51 -9.11 9.10
N VAL A 310 2.38 -10.42 9.31
CA VAL A 310 2.30 -11.39 8.21
C VAL A 310 1.04 -11.15 7.38
N LYS A 311 -0.12 -10.98 8.03
CA LYS A 311 -1.39 -10.66 7.35
C LYS A 311 -1.29 -9.38 6.52
N ALA A 312 -0.81 -8.28 7.13
CA ALA A 312 -0.63 -7.02 6.44
C ALA A 312 0.34 -7.12 5.25
N MET A 313 1.39 -7.92 5.37
CA MET A 313 2.33 -8.12 4.26
C MET A 313 1.73 -8.95 3.12
N LYS A 314 1.01 -10.03 3.43
CA LYS A 314 0.27 -10.82 2.43
C LYS A 314 -0.76 -9.97 1.69
N GLU A 315 -1.49 -9.14 2.42
CA GLU A 315 -2.49 -8.25 1.85
C GLU A 315 -1.87 -7.25 0.86
N ARG A 316 -0.74 -6.64 1.22
CA ARG A 316 0.03 -5.77 0.31
C ARG A 316 0.55 -6.49 -0.93
N ILE A 317 0.89 -7.77 -0.82
CA ILE A 317 1.29 -8.58 -1.98
C ILE A 317 0.08 -8.84 -2.86
N ASN A 318 -1.05 -9.24 -2.28
CA ASN A 318 -2.29 -9.52 -3.01
C ASN A 318 -2.80 -8.29 -3.79
N GLN A 319 -2.68 -7.09 -3.24
CA GLN A 319 -3.07 -5.85 -3.93
C GLN A 319 -2.25 -5.55 -5.19
N ARG A 320 -1.04 -6.10 -5.27
CA ARG A 320 -0.16 -5.98 -6.43
C ARG A 320 -0.37 -7.12 -7.43
N ILE A 321 -1.21 -8.09 -7.13
CA ILE A 321 -1.52 -9.21 -8.02
C ILE A 321 -2.82 -8.90 -8.77
N ASP A 322 -2.84 -9.21 -10.06
CA ASP A 322 -4.02 -9.12 -10.89
C ASP A 322 -4.80 -10.44 -10.87
N TYR A 323 -5.79 -10.55 -9.99
CA TYR A 323 -6.72 -11.69 -10.01
C TYR A 323 -7.82 -11.55 -11.10
N GLY A 324 -7.70 -10.50 -11.93
CA GLY A 324 -8.64 -10.09 -12.95
C GLY A 324 -9.91 -9.47 -12.36
N SER A 325 -10.63 -8.68 -13.16
CA SER A 325 -11.94 -8.13 -12.76
C SER A 325 -13.09 -9.13 -12.95
N ASN A 326 -14.03 -9.20 -12.01
CA ASN A 326 -15.35 -9.79 -12.25
C ASN A 326 -15.98 -9.00 -13.39
N LYS A 327 -16.21 -9.64 -14.55
CA LYS A 327 -17.08 -9.09 -15.58
C LYS A 327 -18.49 -9.59 -15.32
#